data_AF-A0A0E2BVY7-F1
#
_entry.id   AF-A0A0E2BVY7-F1
#
_cell.length_a   1.000
_cell.length_b   1.000
_cell.length_c   1.000
_cell.angle_alpha   90.00
_cell.angle_beta   90.00
_cell.angle_gamma   90.00
#
_symmetry.space_group_name_H-M   'P 1'
#
loop_
_entity.id
_entity.type
_entity.pdbx_description
1 polymer ?
#
loop_
_entity_poly.entity_id
_entity_poly.type
_entity_poly.pdbx_seq_one_letter_code
_entity_poly.pdbx_strand_id
1 'polypeptide(L)'
;FDVKDPLKIPLKKAIAEGDRNKIQNLLEQGAIIDVEELKLAQKNPELLSYLLEEYNSLDSSPVFDLIMSYLDFYDRAKTKNNPTLVALLLEKGFSLKVRPATRLFTWGYKTRCAIAGTLLSDFHHLQSFLRPELFAGYSCRGFDFEFYKWELHPSIRNSWSQEKIKTKIKALQLESVFPDLWEESYFFKPE
;
A
#
# COMPACT_ATOMS: atom_id res chain seq x y z
N PHE A 1 -21.09 10.72 -8.53
CA PHE A 1 -20.35 10.65 -9.80
C PHE A 1 -19.87 9.21 -9.98
N ASP A 2 -20.76 8.32 -10.43
CA ASP A 2 -20.43 6.92 -10.78
C ASP A 2 -20.57 6.75 -12.30
N VAL A 3 -19.81 7.56 -13.05
CA VAL A 3 -19.70 7.32 -14.49
C VAL A 3 -18.71 6.17 -14.64
N LYS A 4 -19.24 4.96 -14.89
CA LYS A 4 -18.41 3.81 -15.22
C LYS A 4 -17.63 4.15 -16.48
N ASP A 5 -16.31 4.17 -16.37
CA ASP A 5 -15.40 4.35 -17.50
C ASP A 5 -15.75 3.32 -18.60
N PRO A 6 -16.26 3.76 -19.78
CA PRO A 6 -16.68 2.84 -20.84
C PRO A 6 -15.50 2.06 -21.44
N LEU A 7 -14.26 2.56 -21.27
CA LEU A 7 -13.04 1.92 -21.77
C LEU A 7 -12.49 0.87 -20.80
N LYS A 8 -13.04 0.77 -19.58
CA LYS A 8 -12.55 -0.15 -18.54
C LYS A 8 -12.61 -1.62 -18.94
N ILE A 9 -13.74 -2.07 -19.49
CA ILE A 9 -13.92 -3.46 -19.90
C ILE A 9 -13.02 -3.80 -21.11
N PRO A 10 -12.98 -3.00 -22.18
CA PRO A 10 -12.03 -3.18 -23.27
C PRO A 10 -10.57 -3.24 -22.81
N LEU A 11 -10.17 -2.35 -21.90
CA LEU A 11 -8.80 -2.29 -21.38
C LEU A 11 -8.43 -3.57 -20.63
N LYS A 12 -9.27 -4.03 -19.71
CA LYS A 12 -9.04 -5.29 -18.97
C LYS A 12 -8.89 -6.48 -19.91
N LYS A 13 -9.69 -6.54 -20.99
CA LYS A 13 -9.59 -7.59 -22.00
C LYS A 13 -8.27 -7.53 -22.76
N ALA A 14 -7.86 -6.34 -23.22
CA ALA A 14 -6.60 -6.14 -23.92
C ALA A 14 -5.38 -6.52 -23.05
N ILE A 15 -5.42 -6.18 -21.75
CA ILE A 15 -4.38 -6.57 -20.78
C ILE A 15 -4.36 -8.09 -20.58
N ALA A 16 -5.52 -8.74 -20.45
CA ALA A 16 -5.58 -10.19 -20.30
C ALA A 16 -5.06 -10.94 -21.55
N GLU A 17 -5.24 -10.36 -22.74
CA GLU A 17 -4.69 -10.86 -24.00
C GLU A 17 -3.19 -10.55 -24.17
N GLY A 18 -2.63 -9.62 -23.39
CA GLY A 18 -1.26 -9.12 -23.55
C GLY A 18 -1.05 -8.29 -24.83
N ASP A 19 -2.13 -7.76 -25.41
CA ASP A 19 -2.09 -7.04 -26.69
C ASP A 19 -1.71 -5.57 -26.47
N ARG A 20 -0.40 -5.29 -26.53
CA ARG A 20 0.15 -3.95 -26.30
C ARG A 20 -0.42 -2.89 -27.25
N ASN A 21 -0.68 -3.23 -28.51
CA ASN A 21 -1.21 -2.28 -29.48
C ASN A 21 -2.65 -1.88 -29.15
N LYS A 22 -3.49 -2.85 -28.75
CA LYS A 22 -4.83 -2.54 -28.26
C LYS A 22 -4.82 -1.72 -26.98
N ILE A 23 -3.90 -2.02 -26.05
CA ILE A 23 -3.75 -1.25 -24.81
C ILE A 23 -3.41 0.20 -25.16
N GLN A 24 -2.38 0.44 -25.97
CA GLN A 24 -1.96 1.78 -26.38
C GLN A 24 -3.11 2.58 -27.01
N ASN A 25 -3.84 1.98 -27.96
CA ASN A 25 -4.98 2.62 -28.60
C ASN A 25 -6.09 3.01 -27.62
N LEU A 26 -6.29 2.23 -26.54
CA LEU A 26 -7.27 2.54 -25.51
C LEU A 26 -6.78 3.65 -24.59
N LEU A 27 -5.47 3.68 -24.27
CA LEU A 27 -4.87 4.76 -23.49
C LEU A 27 -4.96 6.11 -24.22
N GLU A 28 -4.74 6.11 -25.54
CA GLU A 28 -4.92 7.31 -26.39
C GLU A 28 -6.38 7.81 -26.41
N GLN A 29 -7.35 6.93 -26.16
CA GLN A 29 -8.77 7.29 -26.00
C GLN A 29 -9.11 7.76 -24.57
N GLY A 30 -8.13 7.82 -23.67
CA GLY A 30 -8.30 8.27 -22.29
C GLY A 30 -8.64 7.15 -21.30
N ALA A 31 -8.36 5.88 -21.61
CA ALA A 31 -8.55 4.80 -20.65
C ALA A 31 -7.61 4.97 -19.44
N ILE A 32 -8.14 4.69 -18.25
CA ILE A 32 -7.40 4.86 -16.99
C ILE A 32 -6.87 3.51 -16.52
N ILE A 33 -5.55 3.43 -16.33
CA ILE A 33 -4.89 2.31 -15.64
C ILE A 33 -4.94 2.59 -14.14
N ASP A 34 -5.72 1.78 -13.43
CA ASP A 34 -5.69 1.73 -11.97
C ASP A 34 -5.04 0.43 -11.46
N VAL A 35 -5.09 0.25 -10.14
CA VAL A 35 -4.51 -0.90 -9.46
C VAL A 35 -5.08 -2.25 -9.96
N GLU A 36 -6.36 -2.30 -10.31
CA GLU A 36 -7.02 -3.52 -10.82
C GLU A 36 -6.49 -3.91 -12.19
N GLU A 37 -6.17 -2.96 -13.07
CA GLU A 37 -5.53 -3.25 -14.34
C GLU A 37 -4.09 -3.76 -14.15
N LEU A 38 -3.33 -3.18 -13.23
CA LEU A 38 -1.97 -3.66 -12.91
C LEU A 38 -1.98 -5.12 -12.43
N LYS A 39 -2.98 -5.52 -11.62
CA LYS A 39 -3.11 -6.90 -11.13
C LYS A 39 -3.30 -7.92 -12.25
N LEU A 40 -3.92 -7.54 -13.38
CA LEU A 40 -4.11 -8.46 -14.51
C LEU A 40 -2.78 -8.85 -15.16
N ALA A 41 -1.79 -7.95 -15.16
CA ALA A 41 -0.47 -8.19 -15.71
C ALA A 41 0.53 -8.82 -14.71
N GLN A 42 0.13 -9.13 -13.47
CA GLN A 42 1.06 -9.58 -12.41
C GLN A 42 1.90 -10.83 -12.74
N LYS A 43 1.42 -11.67 -13.67
CA LYS A 43 2.12 -12.89 -14.12
C LYS A 43 2.98 -12.66 -15.38
N ASN A 44 2.94 -11.45 -15.94
CA ASN A 44 3.70 -11.03 -17.12
C ASN A 44 4.53 -9.79 -16.77
N PRO A 45 5.79 -9.96 -16.34
CA PRO A 45 6.64 -8.85 -15.88
C PRO A 45 6.88 -7.77 -16.93
N GLU A 46 6.99 -8.12 -18.21
CA GLU A 46 7.19 -7.16 -19.31
C GLU A 46 5.97 -6.28 -19.50
N LEU A 47 4.78 -6.91 -19.57
CA LEU A 47 3.52 -6.19 -19.68
C LEU A 47 3.27 -5.31 -18.46
N LEU A 48 3.53 -5.83 -17.26
CA LEU A 48 3.38 -5.07 -16.03
C LEU A 48 4.33 -3.88 -15.99
N SER A 49 5.59 -4.03 -16.41
CA SER A 49 6.53 -2.92 -16.53
C SER A 49 5.99 -1.82 -17.45
N TYR A 50 5.45 -2.19 -18.61
CA TYR A 50 4.84 -1.25 -19.55
C TYR A 50 3.62 -0.54 -18.94
N LEU A 51 2.71 -1.26 -18.29
CA LEU A 51 1.53 -0.64 -17.65
C LEU A 51 1.91 0.31 -16.51
N LEU A 52 3.04 0.07 -15.83
CA LEU A 52 3.55 0.97 -14.80
C LEU A 52 4.12 2.27 -15.37
N GLU A 53 4.74 2.22 -16.54
CA GLU A 53 5.21 3.41 -17.26
C GLU A 53 4.04 4.28 -17.73
N GLU A 54 2.92 3.64 -18.09
CA GLU A 54 1.69 4.31 -18.54
C GLU A 54 0.68 4.60 -17.41
N TYR A 55 1.03 4.32 -16.14
CA TYR A 55 0.11 4.44 -15.01
C TYR A 55 -0.36 5.89 -14.82
N ASN A 56 -1.67 6.12 -14.93
CA ASN A 56 -2.26 7.45 -15.04
C ASN A 56 -3.43 7.72 -14.07
N SER A 57 -3.69 6.82 -13.11
CA SER A 57 -4.72 7.05 -12.10
C SER A 57 -4.28 8.09 -11.05
N LEU A 58 -5.18 9.02 -10.74
CA LEU A 58 -5.01 10.09 -9.74
C LEU A 58 -5.73 9.81 -8.41
N ASP A 59 -6.52 8.74 -8.32
CA ASP A 59 -7.44 8.52 -7.21
C ASP A 59 -6.75 8.06 -5.92
N SER A 60 -5.62 7.35 -6.03
CA SER A 60 -4.85 6.83 -4.88
C SER A 60 -3.50 6.30 -5.32
N SER A 61 -2.51 6.32 -4.42
CA SER A 61 -1.23 5.66 -4.71
C SER A 61 -1.44 4.15 -4.83
N PRO A 62 -0.99 3.52 -5.92
CA PRO A 62 -1.14 2.09 -6.12
C PRO A 62 -0.42 1.28 -5.02
N VAL A 63 0.70 1.81 -4.51
CA VAL A 63 1.44 1.21 -3.40
C VAL A 63 0.62 1.20 -2.11
N PHE A 64 -0.08 2.29 -1.80
CA PHE A 64 -0.91 2.35 -0.60
C PHE A 64 -2.09 1.38 -0.69
N ASP A 65 -2.83 1.37 -1.79
CA ASP A 65 -3.99 0.50 -1.95
C ASP A 65 -3.61 -0.97 -2.00
N LEU A 66 -2.46 -1.32 -2.60
CA LEU A 66 -1.98 -2.71 -2.63
C LEU A 66 -1.48 -3.19 -1.27
N ILE A 67 -0.74 -2.34 -0.54
CA ILE A 67 -0.34 -2.66 0.84
C ILE A 67 -1.57 -2.77 1.72
N MET A 68 -2.50 -1.81 1.63
CA MET A 68 -3.72 -1.84 2.42
C MET A 68 -4.60 -3.02 2.07
N SER A 69 -4.74 -3.40 0.80
CA SER A 69 -5.51 -4.59 0.42
C SER A 69 -4.83 -5.90 0.78
N TYR A 70 -3.50 -5.94 0.86
CA TYR A 70 -2.77 -7.04 1.49
C TYR A 70 -3.09 -7.14 3.00
N LEU A 71 -3.39 -6.00 3.62
CA LEU A 71 -3.81 -5.85 5.01
C LEU A 71 -5.34 -5.73 5.16
N ASP A 72 -6.13 -5.87 4.10
CA ASP A 72 -7.57 -5.63 4.15
C ASP A 72 -8.23 -6.96 4.45
N PHE A 73 -8.45 -7.19 5.73
CA PHE A 73 -8.86 -8.47 6.29
C PHE A 73 -10.38 -8.69 6.31
N TYR A 74 -11.18 -7.73 5.82
CA TYR A 74 -12.64 -7.87 5.80
C TYR A 74 -13.17 -8.74 4.65
N ASP A 75 -12.39 -8.93 3.59
CA ASP A 75 -12.84 -9.67 2.41
C ASP A 75 -12.01 -10.95 2.20
N ARG A 76 -12.44 -12.04 2.84
CA ARG A 76 -11.87 -13.39 2.67
C ARG A 76 -11.91 -13.89 1.21
N ALA A 77 -12.66 -13.23 0.32
CA ALA A 77 -12.83 -13.61 -1.07
C ALA A 77 -11.89 -12.85 -2.04
N LYS A 78 -11.26 -11.74 -1.61
CA LYS A 78 -10.28 -11.06 -2.47
C LYS A 78 -9.01 -11.89 -2.55
N THR A 79 -8.63 -12.25 -3.77
CA THR A 79 -7.32 -12.82 -4.10
C THR A 79 -6.25 -12.07 -3.34
N LYS A 80 -5.57 -12.75 -2.40
CA LYS A 80 -4.40 -12.22 -1.70
C LYS A 80 -3.47 -11.63 -2.75
N ASN A 81 -3.35 -10.30 -2.77
CA ASN A 81 -2.54 -9.65 -3.78
C ASN A 81 -1.13 -10.20 -3.72
N ASN A 82 -0.55 -10.43 -4.90
CA ASN A 82 0.75 -11.04 -5.00
C ASN A 82 1.79 -10.06 -4.42
N PRO A 83 2.55 -10.44 -3.37
CA PRO A 83 3.65 -9.64 -2.82
C PRO A 83 4.65 -9.17 -3.89
N THR A 84 4.77 -9.91 -5.01
CA THR A 84 5.58 -9.53 -6.18
C THR A 84 5.15 -8.20 -6.81
N LEU A 85 3.86 -7.85 -6.81
CA LEU A 85 3.39 -6.60 -7.42
C LEU A 85 3.78 -5.38 -6.57
N VAL A 86 3.70 -5.48 -5.25
CA VAL A 86 4.16 -4.42 -4.34
C VAL A 86 5.67 -4.25 -4.47
N ALA A 87 6.42 -5.35 -4.48
CA ALA A 87 7.87 -5.31 -4.66
C ALA A 87 8.25 -4.58 -5.97
N LEU A 88 7.61 -4.93 -7.09
CA LEU A 88 7.88 -4.31 -8.38
C LEU A 88 7.56 -2.81 -8.41
N LEU A 89 6.45 -2.39 -7.78
CA LEU A 89 6.13 -0.97 -7.67
C LEU A 89 7.22 -0.19 -6.94
N LEU A 90 7.75 -0.77 -5.86
CA LEU A 90 8.83 -0.17 -5.10
C LEU A 90 10.13 -0.11 -5.90
N GLU A 91 10.44 -1.16 -6.66
CA GLU A 91 11.57 -1.18 -7.60
C GLU A 91 11.44 -0.12 -8.70
N LYS A 92 10.21 0.14 -9.16
CA LYS A 92 9.89 1.19 -10.15
C LYS A 92 9.84 2.60 -9.57
N GLY A 93 10.17 2.78 -8.29
CA GLY A 93 10.32 4.09 -7.66
C GLY A 93 9.02 4.68 -7.10
N PHE A 94 7.92 3.90 -7.06
CA PHE A 94 6.74 4.35 -6.35
C PHE A 94 7.05 4.48 -4.84
N SER A 95 6.61 5.59 -4.26
CA SER A 95 6.99 5.94 -2.89
C SER A 95 6.21 5.14 -1.84
N LEU A 96 6.90 4.74 -0.76
CA LEU A 96 6.26 4.27 0.48
C LEU A 96 5.84 5.43 1.40
N LYS A 97 6.21 6.67 1.08
CA LYS A 97 5.85 7.90 1.82
C LYS A 97 4.40 8.32 1.56
N VAL A 98 3.47 7.38 1.68
CA VAL A 98 2.08 7.59 1.29
C VAL A 98 1.16 7.52 2.50
N ARG A 99 0.34 8.56 2.63
CA ARG A 99 -0.83 8.62 3.50
C ARG A 99 -2.08 8.26 2.69
N PRO A 100 -3.10 7.61 3.27
CA PRO A 100 -4.37 7.38 2.61
C PRO A 100 -4.92 8.71 2.11
N ALA A 101 -5.41 8.71 0.87
CA ALA A 101 -6.39 9.71 0.47
C ALA A 101 -7.59 9.58 1.42
N THR A 102 -8.04 10.71 1.95
CA THR A 102 -8.97 10.94 3.07
C THR A 102 -10.37 10.30 2.96
N ARG A 103 -10.63 9.36 2.06
CA ARG A 103 -11.99 9.01 1.64
C ARG A 103 -12.77 7.99 2.48
N LEU A 104 -12.20 7.30 3.48
CA LEU A 104 -12.95 6.15 4.06
C LEU A 104 -12.95 5.90 5.58
N PHE A 105 -12.43 6.78 6.44
CA PHE A 105 -12.53 6.53 7.89
C PHE A 105 -13.04 7.75 8.66
N THR A 106 -14.35 7.76 8.90
CA THR A 106 -15.06 8.70 9.79
C THR A 106 -14.76 8.49 11.29
N TRP A 107 -13.87 7.56 11.63
CA TRP A 107 -13.44 7.31 13.00
C TRP A 107 -12.08 7.98 13.24
N GLY A 108 -12.14 9.27 13.62
CA GLY A 108 -11.10 10.11 14.21
C GLY A 108 -9.67 9.95 13.68
N TYR A 109 -9.22 10.86 12.81
CA TYR A 109 -7.84 11.31 12.50
C TYR A 109 -6.62 10.35 12.62
N LYS A 110 -6.80 9.03 12.73
CA LYS A 110 -5.71 8.06 12.76
C LYS A 110 -5.24 7.86 11.32
N THR A 111 -4.18 8.57 10.96
CA THR A 111 -3.54 8.46 9.65
C THR A 111 -2.96 7.06 9.50
N ARG A 112 -3.52 6.27 8.58
CA ARG A 112 -2.84 5.04 8.14
C ARG A 112 -1.59 5.43 7.35
N CYS A 113 -0.54 4.62 7.39
CA CYS A 113 0.60 4.81 6.51
C CYS A 113 0.93 3.49 5.82
N ALA A 114 1.31 3.54 4.55
CA ALA A 114 1.77 2.34 3.84
C ALA A 114 2.88 1.61 4.63
N ILE A 115 3.85 2.38 5.15
CA ILE A 115 4.97 1.85 5.94
C ILE A 115 4.54 1.09 7.19
N ALA A 116 3.51 1.55 7.90
CA ALA A 116 2.97 0.89 9.08
C ALA A 116 2.46 -0.52 8.74
N GLY A 117 1.73 -0.60 7.63
CA GLY A 117 1.25 -1.85 7.08
C GLY A 117 2.37 -2.83 6.72
N THR A 118 3.42 -2.35 6.06
CA THR A 118 4.59 -3.16 5.73
C THR A 118 5.32 -3.66 6.98
N LEU A 119 5.49 -2.81 8.00
CA LEU A 119 6.11 -3.17 9.28
C LEU A 119 5.34 -4.27 10.02
N LEU A 120 4.02 -4.24 9.96
CA LEU A 120 3.14 -5.18 10.61
C LEU A 120 2.94 -6.47 9.81
N SER A 121 3.41 -6.51 8.56
CA SER A 121 3.39 -7.72 7.74
C SER A 121 4.57 -8.64 8.05
N ASP A 122 4.32 -9.96 7.95
CA ASP A 122 5.36 -11.01 7.99
C ASP A 122 6.11 -11.16 6.65
N PHE A 123 5.90 -10.24 5.71
CA PHE A 123 6.52 -10.30 4.40
C PHE A 123 7.97 -9.80 4.45
N HIS A 124 8.90 -10.74 4.63
CA HIS A 124 10.35 -10.45 4.64
C HIS A 124 10.82 -9.65 3.42
N HIS A 125 10.26 -9.92 2.23
CA HIS A 125 10.59 -9.18 1.02
C HIS A 125 10.13 -7.72 1.04
N LEU A 126 9.03 -7.40 1.75
CA LEU A 126 8.62 -6.00 1.87
C LEU A 126 9.47 -5.25 2.90
N GLN A 127 9.97 -5.97 3.91
CA GLN A 127 10.86 -5.41 4.92
C GLN A 127 12.21 -4.96 4.33
N SER A 128 12.72 -5.64 3.30
CA SER A 128 13.98 -5.23 2.64
C SER A 128 13.89 -3.87 1.93
N PHE A 129 12.69 -3.40 1.60
CA PHE A 129 12.48 -2.06 1.04
C PHE A 129 12.42 -0.95 2.10
N LEU A 130 12.35 -1.30 3.39
CA LEU A 130 12.24 -0.35 4.48
C LEU A 130 13.60 0.27 4.86
N ARG A 131 14.13 1.12 3.99
CA ARG A 131 15.43 1.79 4.18
C ARG A 131 15.27 3.24 4.66
N PRO A 132 16.00 3.70 5.69
CA PRO A 132 15.82 5.05 6.28
C PRO A 132 15.90 6.19 5.27
N GLU A 133 16.76 6.09 4.27
CA GLU A 133 17.00 7.14 3.27
C GLU A 133 15.74 7.40 2.42
N LEU A 134 14.94 6.35 2.18
CA LEU A 134 13.66 6.43 1.47
C LEU A 134 12.58 7.12 2.29
N PHE A 135 12.83 7.45 3.56
CA PHE A 135 11.88 8.08 4.46
C PHE A 135 12.37 9.42 5.02
N ALA A 136 13.49 9.97 4.53
CA ALA A 136 13.97 11.27 4.96
C ALA A 136 12.88 12.36 4.86
N GLY A 137 12.59 13.04 5.96
CA GLY A 137 11.56 14.07 6.04
C GLY A 137 10.11 13.56 6.00
N TYR A 138 9.88 12.25 6.05
CA TYR A 138 8.54 11.66 6.13
C TYR A 138 8.21 11.26 7.56
N SER A 139 6.99 11.58 7.99
CA SER A 139 6.49 11.22 9.31
C SER A 139 5.09 10.61 9.24
N CYS A 140 4.98 9.42 9.80
CA CYS A 140 3.75 8.68 10.04
C CYS A 140 3.24 8.95 11.46
N ARG A 141 2.72 10.16 11.70
CA ARG A 141 2.04 10.49 12.96
C ARG A 141 0.66 9.85 13.05
N GLY A 142 0.18 9.63 14.27
CA GLY A 142 -1.09 8.97 14.58
C GLY A 142 -1.00 7.44 14.51
N PHE A 143 0.20 6.87 14.53
CA PHE A 143 0.39 5.41 14.54
C PHE A 143 0.02 4.85 15.93
N ASP A 144 -1.13 4.19 16.00
CA ASP A 144 -1.65 3.59 17.23
C ASP A 144 -1.53 2.07 17.18
N PHE A 145 -0.69 1.52 18.06
CA PHE A 145 -0.47 0.10 18.20
C PHE A 145 -1.73 -0.72 18.48
N GLU A 146 -2.66 -0.24 19.31
CA GLU A 146 -3.87 -1.00 19.63
C GLU A 146 -4.84 -1.01 18.46
N PHE A 147 -4.98 0.12 17.76
CA PHE A 147 -5.73 0.19 16.52
C PHE A 147 -5.20 -0.83 15.50
N TYR A 148 -3.89 -0.82 15.26
CA TYR A 148 -3.26 -1.72 14.31
C TYR A 148 -3.30 -3.20 14.74
N LYS A 149 -3.26 -3.50 16.03
CA LYS A 149 -3.43 -4.87 16.56
C LYS A 149 -4.77 -5.47 16.19
N TRP A 150 -5.85 -4.69 16.26
CA TRP A 150 -7.17 -5.10 15.80
C TRP A 150 -7.24 -5.30 14.29
N GLU A 151 -6.35 -4.66 13.53
CA GLU A 151 -6.22 -4.88 12.10
C GLU A 151 -5.30 -6.07 11.75
N LEU A 152 -4.57 -6.66 12.69
CA LEU A 152 -3.72 -7.82 12.38
C LEU A 152 -4.54 -9.07 12.05
N HIS A 153 -4.02 -9.88 11.12
CA HIS A 153 -4.54 -11.22 10.86
C HIS A 153 -4.62 -12.04 12.15
N PRO A 154 -5.69 -12.81 12.39
CA PRO A 154 -5.85 -13.59 13.62
C PRO A 154 -4.64 -14.50 13.93
N SER A 155 -3.97 -15.03 12.90
CA SER A 155 -2.81 -15.91 13.09
C SER A 155 -1.56 -15.21 13.65
N ILE A 156 -1.47 -13.89 13.52
CA ILE A 156 -0.30 -13.10 14.01
C ILE A 156 -0.69 -12.13 15.13
N ARG A 157 -1.99 -11.85 15.30
CA ARG A 157 -2.50 -10.99 16.38
C ARG A 157 -2.05 -11.48 17.76
N ASN A 158 -2.04 -12.79 17.98
CA ASN A 158 -1.68 -13.38 19.27
C ASN A 158 -0.15 -13.42 19.52
N SER A 159 0.67 -13.34 18.47
CA SER A 159 2.13 -13.33 18.57
C SER A 159 2.73 -11.91 18.52
N TRP A 160 1.88 -10.91 18.29
CA TRP A 160 2.22 -9.49 18.25
C TRP A 160 2.52 -8.92 19.63
N SER A 161 3.50 -8.01 19.70
CA SER A 161 3.70 -7.14 20.86
C SER A 161 4.28 -5.79 20.44
N GLN A 162 3.93 -4.73 21.18
CA GLN A 162 4.48 -3.39 20.95
C GLN A 162 6.01 -3.39 20.97
N GLU A 163 6.61 -4.10 21.93
CA GLU A 163 8.07 -4.22 22.06
C GLU A 163 8.73 -4.89 20.86
N LYS A 164 8.11 -5.92 20.26
CA LYS A 164 8.64 -6.54 19.03
C LYS A 164 8.65 -5.55 17.88
N ILE A 165 7.59 -4.74 17.72
CA ILE A 165 7.52 -3.76 16.64
C ILE A 165 8.48 -2.60 16.89
N LYS A 166 8.59 -2.10 18.12
CA LYS A 166 9.61 -1.08 18.48
C LYS A 166 11.03 -1.58 18.21
N THR A 167 11.32 -2.84 18.56
CA THR A 167 12.61 -3.49 18.27
C THR A 167 12.87 -3.57 16.77
N LYS A 168 11.85 -3.94 15.98
CA LYS A 168 11.93 -3.99 14.52
C LYS A 168 12.16 -2.60 13.91
N ILE A 169 11.47 -1.57 14.40
CA ILE A 169 11.64 -0.19 13.96
C ILE A 169 13.07 0.30 14.23
N LYS A 170 13.61 0.03 15.43
CA LYS A 170 15.01 0.33 15.76
C LYS A 170 16.01 -0.42 14.89
N ALA A 171 15.78 -1.71 14.65
CA ALA A 171 16.65 -2.52 13.79
C ALA A 171 16.69 -2.00 12.34
N LEU A 172 15.59 -1.43 11.87
CA LEU A 172 15.48 -0.81 10.55
C LEU A 172 15.85 0.68 10.52
N GLN A 173 16.21 1.28 11.67
CA GLN A 173 16.51 2.71 11.83
C GLN A 173 15.37 3.65 11.36
N LEU A 174 14.12 3.29 11.65
CA LEU A 174 12.91 4.02 11.22
C LEU A 174 12.26 4.84 12.35
N GLU A 175 12.97 5.09 13.45
CA GLU A 175 12.43 5.81 14.62
C GLU A 175 11.86 7.18 14.23
N SER A 176 12.55 7.91 13.35
CA SER A 176 12.13 9.23 12.87
C SER A 176 10.82 9.21 12.07
N VAL A 177 10.46 8.06 11.51
CA VAL A 177 9.21 7.89 10.76
C VAL A 177 8.01 7.78 11.70
N PHE A 178 8.20 7.26 12.91
CA PHE A 178 7.14 7.02 13.88
C PHE A 178 7.36 7.82 15.16
N PRO A 179 7.52 9.16 15.11
CA PRO A 179 7.98 9.93 16.26
C PRO A 179 7.13 9.68 17.53
N ASP A 180 5.83 9.44 17.39
CA ASP A 180 4.90 9.25 18.50
C ASP A 180 5.20 8.06 19.44
N LEU A 181 6.03 7.07 19.07
CA LEU A 181 6.42 5.99 20.01
C LEU A 181 7.72 6.25 20.79
N TRP A 182 8.38 7.39 20.51
CA TRP A 182 9.65 7.83 21.09
C TRP A 182 9.51 9.22 21.73
N GLU A 183 8.59 10.04 21.21
CA GLU A 183 8.04 11.19 21.91
C GLU A 183 7.30 10.65 23.13
N GLU A 184 7.87 10.80 24.33
CA GLU A 184 7.15 10.53 25.58
C GLU A 184 5.84 11.34 25.53
N SER A 185 4.72 10.66 25.75
CA SER A 185 3.39 11.26 25.72
C SER A 185 3.29 12.41 26.72
N TYR A 186 3.50 13.65 26.26
CA TYR A 186 3.12 14.85 27.00
C TYR A 186 1.59 15.03 27.06
N PHE A 187 0.82 14.16 26.39
CA PHE A 187 -0.64 14.20 26.39
C PHE A 187 -1.23 13.39 27.56
N PHE A 188 -1.50 14.12 28.65
CA PHE A 188 -2.57 13.94 29.63
C PHE A 188 -2.82 12.53 30.19
N LYS A 189 -2.38 12.31 31.43
CA LYS A 189 -3.12 11.43 32.36
C LYS A 189 -4.41 12.15 32.75
N PRO A 190 -5.61 11.60 32.50
CA PRO A 190 -6.79 12.04 33.23
C PRO A 190 -6.65 11.54 34.67
N GLU A 191 -6.78 12.46 35.64
CA GLU A 191 -7.13 12.10 37.03
C GLU A 191 -8.55 11.54 37.10
#